data_AF-A0A819KB80-F1
#
_entry.id   AF-A0A819KB80-F1
#
_cell.length_a   1.000
_cell.length_b   1.000
_cell.length_c   1.000
_cell.angle_alpha   90.00
_cell.angle_beta   90.00
_cell.angle_gamma   90.00
#
_symmetry.space_group_name_H-M   'P 1'
#
loop_
_entity.id
_entity.type
_entity.pdbx_description
1 polymer ?
#
loop_
_entity_poly.entity_id
_entity_poly.type
_entity_poly.pdbx_seq_one_letter_code
_entity_poly.pdbx_strand_id
1 'polypeptide(L)'
;MVDWRVNKHYYQPRYDGTIPVPINNHGMCPKADEFQHKKNYSQPYLCEKEQDQNVQRIHDWLGWSLLNLIIGWGFIGLIPLILSIICRKKKKINNYVEAHSMGKLALICNIIITTIGAIGWIVLIIVMVLYFWIWKRTYQED
;
A
#
# COMPACT_ATOMS: atom_id res chain seq x y z
N MET A 1 27.03 -9.30 3.10
CA MET A 1 26.41 -8.52 4.19
C MET A 1 26.52 -7.06 3.78
N VAL A 2 25.47 -6.50 3.18
CA VAL A 2 25.49 -5.17 2.56
C VAL A 2 24.99 -4.17 3.60
N ASP A 3 25.83 -3.20 3.94
CA ASP A 3 25.53 -2.17 4.94
C ASP A 3 24.63 -1.09 4.32
N TRP A 4 23.40 -0.96 4.83
CA TRP A 4 22.37 -0.05 4.30
C TRP A 4 22.43 1.35 4.92
N ARG A 5 23.51 1.69 5.63
CA ARG A 5 23.62 2.94 6.39
C ARG A 5 24.09 4.18 5.62
N VAL A 6 24.29 4.11 4.30
CA VAL A 6 24.84 5.23 3.53
C VAL A 6 23.77 5.88 2.65
N ASN A 7 23.66 7.20 2.82
CA ASN A 7 22.92 8.17 1.99
C ASN A 7 21.39 8.23 2.10
N LYS A 8 20.94 8.80 3.22
CA LYS A 8 19.74 9.66 3.24
C LYS A 8 20.12 11.11 2.94
N HIS A 9 20.70 11.39 1.78
CA HIS A 9 20.62 12.74 1.24
C HIS A 9 19.22 12.89 0.62
N TYR A 10 18.29 13.32 1.46
CA TYR A 10 17.01 13.83 1.02
C TYR A 10 17.29 14.95 0.02
N TYR A 11 16.91 14.74 -1.24
CA TYR A 11 16.68 15.83 -2.17
C TYR A 11 15.62 16.74 -1.55
N GLN A 12 16.05 17.86 -0.96
CA GLN A 12 15.13 18.97 -0.73
C GLN A 12 14.95 19.67 -2.08
N PRO A 13 13.74 19.71 -2.66
CA PRO A 13 13.47 20.65 -3.72
C PRO A 13 13.64 22.06 -3.14
N ARG A 14 14.67 22.76 -3.60
CA ARG A 14 14.87 24.18 -3.32
C ARG A 14 13.80 24.94 -4.10
N TYR A 15 12.65 25.14 -3.49
CA TYR A 15 11.67 26.13 -3.95
C TYR A 15 12.26 27.50 -3.65
N ASP A 16 13.04 28.01 -4.59
CA ASP A 16 13.42 29.42 -4.62
C ASP A 16 12.14 30.21 -4.88
N GLY A 17 11.60 30.85 -3.83
CA GLY A 17 10.29 31.50 -3.82
C GLY A 17 10.18 32.74 -4.69
N THR A 18 10.90 32.79 -5.81
CA THR A 18 10.78 33.85 -6.82
C THR A 18 9.56 33.58 -7.68
N ILE A 19 8.39 33.88 -7.10
CA ILE A 19 7.20 34.20 -7.88
C ILE A 19 7.57 35.43 -8.72
N PRO A 20 7.49 35.39 -10.07
CA PRO A 20 7.68 36.58 -10.88
C PRO A 20 6.58 37.58 -10.50
N VAL A 21 6.98 38.62 -9.78
CA VAL A 21 6.10 39.75 -9.47
C VAL A 21 5.82 40.46 -10.79
N PRO A 22 4.56 40.64 -11.21
CA PRO A 22 4.27 41.49 -12.35
C PRO A 22 4.66 42.92 -11.97
N ILE A 23 5.64 43.47 -12.69
CA ILE A 23 6.06 44.86 -12.57
C ILE A 23 4.94 45.71 -13.20
N ASN A 24 3.96 46.06 -12.39
CA ASN A 24 2.91 47.00 -12.78
C ASN A 24 3.44 48.41 -12.60
N ASN A 25 4.09 48.93 -13.65
CA ASN A 25 4.33 50.36 -13.81
C ASN A 25 2.98 51.02 -14.10
N HIS A 26 2.36 51.67 -13.11
CA HIS A 26 1.69 52.96 -13.26
C HIS A 26 1.09 53.41 -11.93
N GLY A 27 1.53 54.58 -11.48
CA GLY A 27 0.96 55.27 -10.33
C GLY A 27 -0.48 55.67 -10.59
N MET A 28 -1.38 55.13 -9.78
CA MET A 28 -2.70 55.71 -9.54
C MET A 28 -3.18 55.15 -8.19
N CYS A 29 -3.44 56.05 -7.24
CA CYS A 29 -4.10 55.68 -5.98
C CYS A 29 -5.52 55.22 -6.31
N PRO A 30 -5.92 53.98 -5.97
CA PRO A 30 -7.30 53.57 -6.10
C PRO A 30 -8.15 54.24 -5.00
N LYS A 31 -9.35 54.66 -5.37
CA LYS A 31 -10.37 55.20 -4.47
C LYS A 31 -10.91 54.10 -3.54
N ALA A 32 -11.37 54.52 -2.37
CA ALA A 32 -11.58 53.70 -1.16
C ALA A 32 -12.96 53.01 -1.06
N ASP A 33 -13.67 52.83 -2.17
CA ASP A 33 -15.09 52.48 -2.18
C ASP A 33 -15.41 51.09 -2.76
N GLU A 34 -14.39 50.25 -3.01
CA GLU A 34 -14.59 48.90 -3.56
C GLU A 34 -13.88 47.82 -2.72
N PHE A 35 -14.27 47.69 -1.46
CA PHE A 35 -13.72 46.68 -0.52
C PHE A 35 -14.80 45.75 0.07
N GLN A 36 -15.77 45.34 -0.74
CA GLN A 36 -16.81 44.36 -0.33
C GLN A 36 -16.91 43.13 -1.24
N HIS A 37 -15.98 42.92 -2.18
CA HIS A 37 -15.85 41.60 -2.84
C HIS A 37 -14.65 40.86 -2.26
N LYS A 38 -14.78 40.48 -0.99
CA LYS A 38 -13.84 39.60 -0.29
C LYS A 38 -13.96 38.19 -0.88
N LYS A 39 -13.38 38.01 -2.07
CA LYS A 39 -12.34 37.02 -2.28
C LYS A 39 -12.64 35.67 -1.60
N ASN A 40 -13.64 34.95 -2.13
CA ASN A 40 -13.72 33.49 -2.11
C ASN A 40 -12.51 32.94 -2.87
N TYR A 41 -11.32 33.04 -2.28
CA TYR A 41 -10.19 32.23 -2.71
C TYR A 41 -10.39 30.93 -1.96
N SER A 42 -11.06 30.01 -2.65
CA SER A 42 -10.87 28.58 -2.48
C SER A 42 -9.39 28.37 -2.21
N GLN A 43 -9.01 28.06 -0.97
CA GLN A 43 -7.70 27.53 -0.64
C GLN A 43 -7.66 26.10 -1.20
N PRO A 44 -6.95 25.80 -2.30
CA PRO A 44 -6.82 24.44 -2.81
C PRO A 44 -5.53 23.76 -2.30
N TYR A 45 -4.79 24.35 -1.34
CA TYR A 45 -3.42 23.89 -1.03
C TYR A 45 -3.17 23.54 0.44
N LEU A 46 -4.18 23.64 1.32
CA LEU A 46 -4.03 23.34 2.75
C LEU A 46 -4.69 22.02 3.18
N CYS A 47 -5.29 21.27 2.26
CA CYS A 47 -5.86 19.94 2.51
C CYS A 47 -4.93 18.80 2.05
N GLU A 48 -3.61 18.99 2.04
CA GLU A 48 -2.66 17.93 1.66
C GLU A 48 -1.54 17.70 2.70
N LYS A 49 -1.50 18.46 3.80
CA LYS A 49 -0.48 18.28 4.85
C LYS A 49 -0.96 17.64 6.14
N GLU A 50 -2.27 17.56 6.39
CA GLU A 50 -2.80 16.81 7.55
C GLU A 50 -3.19 15.36 7.25
N GLN A 51 -3.11 14.91 5.99
CA GLN A 51 -3.15 13.47 5.70
C GLN A 51 -1.84 12.74 6.05
N ASP A 52 -0.79 13.46 6.43
CA ASP A 52 0.54 12.90 6.72
C ASP A 52 0.70 12.42 8.19
N GLN A 53 -0.18 12.82 9.11
CA GLN A 53 -0.15 12.35 10.52
C GLN A 53 -1.17 11.25 10.82
N ASN A 54 -2.18 11.09 9.97
CA ASN A 54 -2.96 9.86 9.88
C ASN A 54 -2.50 9.04 8.67
N VAL A 55 -1.19 9.05 8.39
CA VAL A 55 -0.50 7.91 7.77
C VAL A 55 -0.67 6.76 8.74
N GLN A 56 -1.89 6.19 8.69
CA GLN A 56 -2.26 4.86 9.09
C GLN A 56 -1.04 4.04 8.76
N ARG A 57 -0.29 3.70 9.81
CA ARG A 57 1.01 3.02 9.78
C ARG A 57 0.88 1.93 8.72
N ILE A 58 1.34 2.22 7.49
CA ILE A 58 0.97 1.43 6.31
C ILE A 58 1.37 0.02 6.66
N HIS A 59 0.36 -0.81 6.95
CA HIS A 59 0.62 -2.07 7.63
C HIS A 59 1.23 -2.96 6.56
N ASP A 60 2.49 -3.28 6.73
CA ASP A 60 3.19 -4.14 5.78
C ASP A 60 2.62 -5.54 5.96
N TRP A 61 1.68 -5.93 5.10
CA TRP A 61 1.10 -7.27 5.02
C TRP A 61 2.13 -8.34 4.58
N LEU A 62 3.42 -7.98 4.50
CA LEU A 62 4.51 -8.87 4.15
C LEU A 62 4.60 -10.06 5.11
N GLY A 63 4.40 -9.84 6.42
CA GLY A 63 4.42 -10.92 7.41
C GLY A 63 3.31 -11.95 7.14
N TRP A 64 2.13 -11.48 6.74
CA TRP A 64 1.01 -12.33 6.37
C TRP A 64 1.25 -13.08 5.05
N SER A 65 1.80 -12.40 4.04
CA SER A 65 2.20 -13.03 2.77
C SER A 65 3.26 -14.11 2.98
N LEU A 66 4.21 -13.90 3.92
CA LEU A 66 5.24 -14.89 4.25
C LEU A 66 4.64 -16.11 4.98
N LEU A 67 3.70 -15.88 5.90
CA LEU A 67 2.96 -16.97 6.55
C LEU A 67 2.16 -17.78 5.52
N ASN A 68 1.51 -17.11 4.57
CA ASN A 68 0.82 -17.75 3.46
C ASN A 68 1.74 -18.51 2.51
N LEU A 69 3.00 -18.10 2.35
CA LEU A 69 3.97 -18.86 1.57
C LEU A 69 4.27 -20.22 2.22
N ILE A 70 4.40 -20.23 3.55
CA ILE A 70 4.75 -21.45 4.31
C ILE A 70 3.53 -22.38 4.43
N ILE A 71 2.34 -21.83 4.68
CA ILE A 71 1.11 -22.60 4.97
C ILE A 71 0.27 -22.84 3.70
N GLY A 72 0.27 -21.89 2.77
CA GLY A 72 -0.66 -21.78 1.64
C GLY A 72 -0.15 -22.38 0.34
N TRP A 73 0.39 -23.60 0.38
CA TRP A 73 0.74 -24.37 -0.82
C TRP A 73 1.94 -23.82 -1.64
N GLY A 74 2.84 -23.06 -1.00
CA GLY A 74 4.10 -22.60 -1.59
C GLY A 74 3.90 -21.62 -2.74
N PHE A 75 3.76 -22.13 -3.97
CA PHE A 75 3.74 -21.34 -5.22
C PHE A 75 2.56 -20.37 -5.31
N ILE A 76 1.41 -20.70 -4.72
CA ILE A 76 0.25 -19.80 -4.73
C ILE A 76 0.51 -18.59 -3.80
N GLY A 77 1.23 -18.80 -2.68
CA GLY A 77 1.63 -17.74 -1.74
C GLY A 77 2.70 -16.77 -2.29
N LEU A 78 3.36 -17.08 -3.41
CA LEU A 78 4.36 -16.21 -4.03
C LEU A 78 3.75 -14.94 -4.65
N ILE A 79 2.51 -15.02 -5.15
CA ILE A 79 1.81 -13.90 -5.79
C ILE A 79 1.65 -12.69 -4.84
N PRO A 80 1.05 -12.82 -3.64
CA PRO A 80 0.89 -11.70 -2.71
C PRO A 80 2.23 -11.22 -2.13
N LEU A 81 3.23 -12.10 -2.07
CA LEU A 81 4.59 -11.73 -1.66
C LEU A 81 5.23 -10.78 -2.70
N ILE A 82 5.13 -11.10 -3.99
CA ILE A 82 5.64 -10.23 -5.07
C ILE A 82 4.93 -8.88 -5.04
N LEU A 83 3.60 -8.84 -4.89
CA LEU A 83 2.85 -7.59 -4.76
C LEU A 83 3.29 -6.76 -3.55
N SER A 84 3.57 -7.40 -2.42
CA SER A 84 4.08 -6.75 -1.21
C SER A 84 5.47 -6.13 -1.45
N ILE A 85 6.34 -6.81 -2.20
CA ILE A 85 7.69 -6.32 -2.57
C ILE A 85 7.58 -5.13 -3.53
N ILE A 86 6.69 -5.20 -4.54
CA ILE A 86 6.45 -4.11 -5.49
C ILE A 86 5.94 -2.87 -4.75
N CYS A 87 5.00 -3.04 -3.82
CA CYS A 87 4.47 -1.96 -2.99
C CYS A 87 5.60 -1.24 -2.21
N ARG A 88 6.52 -2.00 -1.59
CA ARG A 88 7.71 -1.42 -0.92
C ARG A 88 8.64 -0.69 -1.88
N LYS A 89 8.85 -1.21 -3.09
CA LYS A 89 9.67 -0.54 -4.12
C LYS A 89 9.05 0.79 -4.55
N LYS A 90 7.72 0.84 -4.73
CA LYS A 90 6.98 2.07 -5.09
C LYS A 90 6.99 3.11 -3.97
N LYS A 91 6.86 2.67 -2.71
CA LYS A 91 7.01 3.54 -1.53
C LYS A 91 8.39 4.21 -1.48
N LYS A 92 9.46 3.51 -1.89
CA LYS A 92 10.82 4.09 -1.97
C LYS A 92 10.97 5.19 -3.03
N ILE A 93 10.07 5.25 -4.02
CA ILE A 93 10.09 6.22 -5.13
C ILE A 93 9.17 7.43 -4.81
N ASN A 94 8.61 7.53 -3.60
CA ASN A 94 7.65 8.58 -3.19
C ASN A 94 6.36 8.64 -4.04
N ASN A 95 6.00 7.57 -4.74
CA ASN A 95 4.70 7.47 -5.44
C ASN A 95 3.65 6.87 -4.50
N TYR A 96 3.08 7.70 -3.62
CA TYR A 96 2.17 7.27 -2.55
C TYR A 96 0.79 6.80 -3.05
N VAL A 97 0.28 7.42 -4.11
CA VAL A 97 -1.04 7.07 -4.70
C VAL A 97 -1.03 5.64 -5.21
N GLU A 98 0.01 5.28 -5.98
CA GLU A 98 0.17 3.93 -6.51
C GLU A 98 0.53 2.91 -5.42
N ALA A 99 1.31 3.33 -4.40
CA ALA A 99 1.61 2.47 -3.26
C ALA A 99 0.35 2.08 -2.47
N HIS A 100 -0.59 3.00 -2.29
CA HIS A 100 -1.82 2.74 -1.55
C HIS A 100 -2.76 1.78 -2.29
N SER A 101 -2.93 1.93 -3.61
CA SER A 101 -3.74 0.99 -4.40
C SER A 101 -3.13 -0.42 -4.43
N MET A 102 -1.81 -0.52 -4.59
CA MET A 102 -1.09 -1.79 -4.55
C MET A 102 -1.17 -2.47 -3.17
N GLY A 103 -1.13 -1.70 -2.08
CA GLY A 103 -1.31 -2.22 -0.72
C GLY A 103 -2.69 -2.86 -0.51
N LYS A 104 -3.76 -2.22 -0.99
CA LYS A 104 -5.12 -2.77 -0.95
C LYS A 104 -5.24 -4.04 -1.80
N LEU A 105 -4.65 -4.05 -3.00
CA LEU A 105 -4.63 -5.22 -3.87
C LEU A 105 -3.92 -6.41 -3.19
N ALA A 106 -2.77 -6.17 -2.57
CA ALA A 106 -2.02 -7.19 -1.85
C ALA A 106 -2.83 -7.80 -0.68
N LEU A 107 -3.59 -6.98 0.06
CA LEU A 107 -4.49 -7.46 1.10
C LEU A 107 -5.60 -8.35 0.54
N ILE A 108 -6.28 -7.92 -0.53
CA ILE A 108 -7.35 -8.69 -1.16
C ILE A 108 -6.81 -10.03 -1.68
N CYS A 109 -5.67 -10.03 -2.37
CA CYS A 109 -5.02 -11.25 -2.82
C CYS A 109 -4.66 -12.18 -1.66
N ASN A 110 -4.15 -11.65 -0.55
CA ASN A 110 -3.86 -12.43 0.65
C ASN A 110 -5.11 -13.11 1.20
N ILE A 111 -6.23 -12.38 1.32
CA ILE A 111 -7.50 -12.94 1.82
C ILE A 111 -7.99 -14.05 0.88
N ILE A 112 -8.00 -13.82 -0.43
CA ILE A 112 -8.43 -14.82 -1.42
C ILE A 112 -7.60 -16.09 -1.31
N ILE A 113 -6.27 -15.95 -1.28
CA ILE A 113 -5.36 -17.10 -1.20
C ILE A 113 -5.51 -17.84 0.12
N THR A 114 -5.68 -17.14 1.24
CA THR A 114 -5.94 -17.80 2.53
C THR A 114 -7.23 -18.60 2.52
N THR A 115 -8.29 -18.05 1.90
CA THR A 115 -9.59 -18.72 1.84
C THR A 115 -9.52 -19.97 0.95
N ILE A 116 -8.91 -19.86 -0.24
CA ILE A 116 -8.73 -20.99 -1.14
C ILE A 116 -7.83 -22.05 -0.51
N GLY A 117 -6.72 -21.63 0.11
CA GLY A 117 -5.80 -22.53 0.80
C GLY A 117 -6.48 -23.28 1.95
N ALA A 118 -7.29 -22.60 2.76
CA ALA A 118 -8.06 -23.20 3.84
C ALA A 118 -9.06 -24.25 3.32
N ILE A 119 -9.80 -23.93 2.25
CA ILE A 119 -10.70 -24.88 1.59
C ILE A 119 -9.91 -26.10 1.09
N GLY A 120 -8.76 -25.89 0.45
CA GLY A 120 -7.90 -26.97 -0.02
C GLY A 120 -7.41 -27.89 1.11
N TRP A 121 -7.03 -27.33 2.25
CA TRP A 121 -6.64 -28.10 3.44
C TRP A 121 -7.79 -28.93 4.01
N ILE A 122 -9.00 -28.37 4.08
CA ILE A 122 -10.19 -29.09 4.54
C ILE A 122 -10.47 -30.30 3.63
N VAL A 123 -10.45 -30.09 2.31
CA VAL A 123 -10.65 -31.18 1.34
C VAL A 123 -9.59 -32.26 1.49
N LEU A 124 -8.32 -31.87 1.63
CA LEU A 124 -7.21 -32.81 1.81
C LEU A 124 -7.38 -33.65 3.09
N ILE A 125 -7.79 -33.04 4.20
CA ILE A 125 -8.07 -33.76 5.46
C ILE A 125 -9.20 -34.77 5.26
N ILE A 126 -10.29 -34.38 4.60
CA ILE A 126 -11.41 -35.30 4.32
C ILE A 126 -10.94 -36.49 3.49
N VAL A 127 -10.18 -36.25 2.42
CA VAL A 127 -9.63 -37.32 1.57
C VAL A 127 -8.70 -38.25 2.36
N MET A 128 -7.83 -37.70 3.21
CA MET A 128 -6.94 -38.49 4.07
C MET A 128 -7.71 -39.37 5.06
N VAL A 129 -8.76 -38.84 5.68
CA VAL A 129 -9.62 -39.60 6.60
C VAL A 129 -10.36 -40.72 5.86
N LEU A 130 -10.92 -40.43 4.68
CA LEU A 130 -11.58 -41.43 3.85
C LEU A 130 -10.61 -42.52 3.39
N TYR A 131 -9.41 -42.14 2.95
CA TYR A 131 -8.36 -43.07 2.55
C TYR A 131 -7.96 -43.98 3.72
N PHE A 132 -7.71 -43.41 4.90
CA PHE A 132 -7.37 -44.18 6.10
C PHE A 132 -8.51 -45.11 6.53
N TRP A 133 -9.76 -44.65 6.43
CA TRP A 133 -10.93 -45.45 6.76
C TRP A 133 -11.09 -46.66 5.81
N ILE A 134 -10.95 -46.44 4.49
CA ILE A 134 -10.99 -47.52 3.49
C ILE A 134 -9.84 -48.49 3.72
N TRP A 135 -8.62 -47.97 3.89
CA TRP A 135 -7.43 -48.77 4.15
C TRP A 135 -7.64 -49.67 5.38
N LYS A 136 -8.11 -49.11 6.49
CA LYS A 136 -8.38 -49.88 7.71
C LYS A 136 -9.39 -51.01 7.47
N ARG A 137 -10.44 -50.79 6.67
CA ARG A 137 -11.44 -51.82 6.37
C ARG A 137 -10.82 -53.00 5.62
N THR A 138 -9.99 -52.73 4.60
CA THR A 138 -9.40 -53.79 3.77
C THR A 138 -8.49 -54.73 4.57
N TYR A 139 -7.72 -54.22 5.54
CA TYR A 139 -6.74 -55.03 6.28
C TYR A 139 -7.32 -55.78 7.50
N GLN A 140 -8.60 -55.63 7.82
CA GLN A 140 -9.23 -56.42 8.89
C GLN A 140 -9.98 -57.65 8.36
N GLU A 141 -10.11 -57.79 7.05
CA GLU A 141 -10.78 -58.92 6.41
C GLU A 141 -9.81 -60.04 6.00
N ASP A 142 -8.49 -59.78 6.08
CA ASP A 142 -7.39 -60.74 5.89
C ASP A 142 -6.83 -61.24 7.24
#